data_AF-A0AAN6YSW3-F1
#
_entry.id   AF-A0AAN6YSW3-F1
#
_cell.length_a   1.000
_cell.length_b   1.000
_cell.length_c   1.000
_cell.angle_alpha   90.00
_cell.angle_beta   90.00
_cell.angle_gamma   90.00
#
_symmetry.space_group_name_H-M   'P 1'
#
loop_
_entity.id
_entity.type
_entity.pdbx_description
1 polymer ?
#
loop_
_entity_poly.entity_id
_entity_poly.type
_entity_poly.pdbx_seq_one_letter_code
_entity_poly.pdbx_strand_id
1 'polypeptide(L)'
;MSESQSFDLRDYAQSRDSIPKFHVFWRVTHGGSQSRRDSKTGELRAAASDLLIDNEERLKRAVANHIQWSCREKSPFLSVFSDEEHARRWAKYCDPPVYITQVITSRLPSDVYYFSAPTLCRRLHIIHEYGRNEVFILHRIPWQALGRMRDLDGNPKDSGTNSMIKLIGEANDTFAKYIAITEDSSIAYAIRNLAGDMEEHHQAQVRAMAEVIIDDTQEGREPDNEADSSTQNPFSKVYQLLRPPPRPRESIPLRIPVSLSDDDDEPLDNQSSLEAAQDEIAKNPGSQPMEQHEGVGKQTAAVASSPAEEPGIPDVGRLTLPEGSFV
;
A
#
# COMPACT_ATOMS: atom_id res chain seq x y z
N MET A 1 -2.74 37.44 -21.10
CA MET A 1 -3.39 36.71 -20.00
C MET A 1 -2.97 35.26 -20.14
N SER A 2 -2.11 34.77 -19.24
CA SER A 2 -1.72 33.34 -19.22
C SER A 2 -2.93 32.54 -18.73
N GLU A 3 -3.39 31.57 -19.53
CA GLU A 3 -4.38 30.60 -19.07
C GLU A 3 -3.83 29.89 -17.84
N SER A 4 -4.54 30.01 -16.71
CA SER A 4 -4.19 29.27 -15.50
C SER A 4 -4.40 27.80 -15.81
N GLN A 5 -3.31 27.03 -15.94
CA GLN A 5 -3.40 25.58 -16.07
C GLN A 5 -4.19 25.04 -14.88
N SER A 6 -5.27 24.31 -15.15
CA SER A 6 -6.05 23.64 -14.12
C SER A 6 -5.20 22.52 -13.52
N PHE A 7 -5.07 22.49 -12.19
CA PHE A 7 -4.38 21.42 -11.50
C PHE A 7 -5.12 20.09 -11.67
N ASP A 8 -4.46 19.09 -12.27
CA ASP A 8 -4.94 17.71 -12.33
C ASP A 8 -3.97 16.79 -11.58
N LEU A 9 -4.48 16.10 -10.56
CA LEU A 9 -3.71 15.15 -9.76
C LEU A 9 -3.20 13.97 -10.61
N ARG A 10 -3.87 13.65 -11.72
CA ARG A 10 -3.46 12.62 -12.69
C ARG A 10 -2.11 12.89 -13.31
N ASP A 11 -1.74 14.17 -13.48
CA ASP A 11 -0.46 14.53 -14.06
C ASP A 11 0.71 14.05 -13.18
N TYR A 12 0.47 13.88 -11.88
CA TYR A 12 1.45 13.41 -10.91
C TYR A 12 1.43 11.89 -10.72
N ALA A 13 0.28 11.26 -10.94
CA ALA A 13 0.06 9.84 -10.71
C ALA A 13 0.76 8.97 -11.76
N GLN A 14 1.09 7.74 -11.38
CA GLN A 14 1.57 6.75 -12.34
C GLN A 14 0.41 6.19 -13.16
N SER A 15 0.65 6.02 -14.47
CA SER A 15 -0.33 5.35 -15.35
C SER A 15 -0.51 3.90 -14.93
N ARG A 16 -1.76 3.43 -14.88
CA ARG A 16 -2.09 2.01 -14.66
C ARG A 16 -1.41 1.07 -15.64
N ASP A 17 -1.23 1.51 -16.87
CA ASP A 17 -0.61 0.72 -17.92
C ASP A 17 0.90 0.59 -17.74
N SER A 18 1.51 1.45 -16.91
CA SER A 18 2.94 1.38 -16.59
C SER A 18 3.28 0.31 -15.55
N ILE A 19 2.28 -0.18 -14.82
CA ILE A 19 2.47 -1.27 -13.85
C ILE A 19 2.21 -2.62 -14.52
N PRO A 20 3.14 -3.60 -14.39
CA PRO A 20 2.88 -4.97 -14.82
C PRO A 20 1.58 -5.53 -14.20
N LYS A 21 0.72 -6.15 -15.01
CA LYS A 21 -0.60 -6.67 -14.59
C LYS A 21 -0.58 -7.66 -13.41
N PHE A 22 0.58 -8.17 -13.01
CA PHE A 22 0.72 -9.09 -11.87
C PHE A 22 1.71 -8.58 -10.82
N HIS A 23 1.88 -7.25 -10.74
CA HIS A 23 2.75 -6.66 -9.75
C HIS A 23 2.12 -6.72 -8.35
N VAL A 24 2.97 -6.89 -7.34
CA VAL A 24 2.58 -6.86 -5.93
C VAL A 24 3.38 -5.76 -5.26
N PHE A 25 2.69 -4.88 -4.54
CA PHE A 25 3.33 -3.98 -3.60
C PHE A 25 3.27 -4.55 -2.18
N TRP A 26 4.12 -4.03 -1.30
CA TRP A 26 4.30 -4.51 0.06
C TRP A 26 4.08 -3.38 1.03
N ARG A 27 3.00 -3.46 1.83
CA ARG A 27 2.66 -2.48 2.87
C ARG A 27 3.23 -2.94 4.20
N VAL A 28 4.06 -2.10 4.82
CA VAL A 28 4.52 -2.29 6.20
C VAL A 28 3.60 -1.56 7.17
N THR A 29 2.87 -2.29 8.01
CA THR A 29 2.03 -1.73 9.07
C THR A 29 2.72 -1.91 10.41
N HIS A 30 2.86 -0.83 11.18
CA HIS A 30 3.54 -0.83 12.48
C HIS A 30 2.80 0.08 13.49
N GLY A 31 3.22 0.13 14.77
CA GLY A 31 2.50 0.86 15.83
C GLY A 31 2.30 2.35 15.57
N GLY A 32 3.22 2.97 14.82
CA GLY A 32 3.16 4.38 14.41
C GLY A 32 2.54 4.64 13.04
N SER A 33 2.02 3.62 12.35
CA SER A 33 1.46 3.79 11.01
C SER A 33 0.23 4.69 11.02
N GLN A 34 0.22 5.71 10.16
CA GLN A 34 -0.90 6.62 9.98
C GLN A 34 -2.00 6.04 9.08
N SER A 35 -2.50 4.86 9.44
CA SER A 35 -3.52 4.15 8.68
C SER A 35 -4.43 3.35 9.60
N ARG A 36 -5.70 3.22 9.24
CA ARG A 36 -6.67 2.40 9.98
C ARG A 36 -7.38 1.44 9.04
N ARG A 37 -7.69 0.24 9.53
CA ARG A 37 -8.58 -0.67 8.82
C ARG A 37 -10.03 -0.31 9.14
N ASP A 38 -10.84 -0.13 8.12
CA ASP A 38 -12.27 0.09 8.28
C ASP A 38 -12.94 -1.24 8.70
N SER A 39 -13.74 -1.21 9.77
CA SER A 39 -14.32 -2.42 10.35
C SER A 39 -15.48 -2.99 9.54
N LYS A 40 -16.15 -2.17 8.72
CA LYS A 40 -17.31 -2.60 7.93
C LYS A 40 -16.89 -3.14 6.57
N THR A 41 -15.97 -2.43 5.92
CA THR A 41 -15.54 -2.70 4.54
C THR A 41 -14.24 -3.49 4.47
N GLY A 42 -13.44 -3.51 5.54
CA GLY A 42 -12.12 -4.14 5.56
C GLY A 42 -11.04 -3.36 4.78
N GLU A 43 -11.38 -2.20 4.21
CA GLU A 43 -10.44 -1.34 3.50
C GLU A 43 -9.35 -0.82 4.43
N LEU A 44 -8.13 -0.64 3.92
CA LEU A 44 -7.09 0.10 4.63
C LEU A 44 -7.19 1.57 4.22
N ARG A 45 -7.41 2.48 5.17
CA ARG A 45 -7.56 3.91 4.94
C ARG A 45 -6.42 4.69 5.56
N ALA A 46 -5.94 5.71 4.87
CA ALA A 46 -5.02 6.70 5.42
C ALA A 46 -5.68 7.48 6.56
N ALA A 47 -4.88 8.06 7.46
CA ALA A 47 -5.39 8.81 8.60
C ALA A 47 -6.20 10.06 8.18
N ALA A 48 -5.84 10.70 7.06
CA ALA A 48 -6.57 11.82 6.44
C ALA A 48 -7.17 11.42 5.09
N SER A 49 -8.01 10.38 5.07
CA SER A 49 -8.60 9.82 3.84
C SER A 49 -9.59 10.77 3.12
N ASP A 50 -9.98 11.87 3.75
CA ASP A 50 -10.92 12.88 3.28
C ASP A 50 -10.24 14.20 2.86
N LEU A 51 -8.91 14.28 2.95
CA LEU A 51 -8.18 15.46 2.53
C LEU A 51 -8.25 15.62 1.02
N LEU A 52 -8.95 16.67 0.57
CA LEU A 52 -8.95 17.11 -0.83
C LEU A 52 -7.58 17.67 -1.20
N ILE A 53 -7.04 17.31 -2.36
CA ILE A 53 -5.83 17.89 -2.93
C ILE A 53 -6.24 18.60 -4.20
N ASP A 54 -6.41 19.92 -4.12
CA ASP A 54 -6.99 20.79 -5.14
C ASP A 54 -5.97 21.70 -5.84
N ASN A 55 -4.72 21.71 -5.36
CA ASN A 55 -3.61 22.41 -5.99
C ASN A 55 -2.27 21.76 -5.65
N GLU A 56 -1.24 22.16 -6.38
CA GLU A 56 0.12 21.62 -6.26
C GLU A 56 0.75 21.93 -4.90
N GLU A 57 0.55 23.13 -4.35
CA GLU A 57 1.10 23.50 -3.04
C GLU A 57 0.58 22.58 -1.92
N ARG A 58 -0.70 22.22 -1.98
CA ARG A 58 -1.34 21.29 -1.05
C ARG A 58 -0.82 19.87 -1.22
N LEU A 59 -0.61 19.43 -2.47
CA LEU A 59 0.05 18.14 -2.76
C LEU A 59 1.46 18.11 -2.17
N LYS A 60 2.26 19.16 -2.44
CA LYS A 60 3.62 19.32 -1.93
C LYS A 60 3.68 19.26 -0.41
N ARG A 61 2.81 20.01 0.27
CA ARG A 61 2.71 19.99 1.75
C ARG A 61 2.33 18.61 2.27
N ALA A 62 1.32 17.98 1.68
CA ALA A 62 0.88 16.65 2.09
C ALA A 62 2.01 15.59 1.93
N VAL A 63 2.77 15.65 0.84
CA VAL A 63 3.91 14.73 0.61
C VAL A 63 5.04 15.02 1.59
N ALA A 64 5.42 16.29 1.79
CA ALA A 64 6.47 16.68 2.72
C ALA A 64 6.17 16.21 4.16
N ASN A 65 4.93 16.41 4.60
CA ASN A 65 4.48 15.98 5.93
C ASN A 65 4.44 14.45 6.04
N HIS A 66 4.08 13.74 4.97
CA HIS A 66 4.02 12.28 4.94
C HIS A 66 5.39 11.61 5.06
N ILE A 67 6.41 12.13 4.37
CA ILE A 67 7.76 11.55 4.40
C ILE A 67 8.54 11.93 5.67
N GLN A 68 8.17 13.01 6.34
CA GLN A 68 8.80 13.43 7.58
C GLN A 68 8.31 12.55 8.74
N TRP A 69 9.10 11.55 9.13
CA TRP A 69 8.73 10.58 10.18
C TRP A 69 8.35 11.22 11.52
N SER A 70 9.00 12.34 11.89
CA SER A 70 8.69 13.08 13.11
C SER A 70 7.37 13.86 13.04
N CYS A 71 6.81 14.04 11.84
CA CYS A 71 5.55 14.74 11.64
C CYS A 71 4.38 13.86 12.09
N ARG A 72 3.59 14.40 13.02
CA ARG A 72 2.40 13.71 13.56
C ARG A 72 1.11 14.17 12.88
N GLU A 73 1.20 15.06 11.89
CA GLU A 73 0.04 15.43 11.08
C GLU A 73 -0.48 14.21 10.33
N LYS A 74 -1.81 14.11 10.23
CA LYS A 74 -2.47 13.00 9.55
C LYS A 74 -2.18 13.09 8.05
N SER A 75 -1.60 12.03 7.51
CA SER A 75 -1.31 11.91 6.09
C SER A 75 -2.50 11.33 5.31
N PRO A 76 -2.75 11.81 4.07
CA PRO A 76 -3.67 11.19 3.14
C PRO A 76 -3.07 10.00 2.38
N PHE A 77 -1.79 9.68 2.59
CA PHE A 77 -1.07 8.65 1.85
C PHE A 77 -0.86 7.36 2.66
N LEU A 78 -0.80 6.25 1.93
CA LEU A 78 -0.36 4.95 2.41
C LEU A 78 0.93 4.58 1.70
N SER A 79 2.04 4.48 2.44
CA SER A 79 3.31 4.02 1.89
C SER A 79 3.31 2.52 1.65
N VAL A 80 3.60 2.11 0.41
CA VAL A 80 3.85 0.74 0.02
C VAL A 80 5.18 0.65 -0.72
N PHE A 81 5.78 -0.53 -0.80
CA PHE A 81 7.04 -0.74 -1.48
C PHE A 81 6.87 -1.65 -2.69
N SER A 82 7.54 -1.34 -3.80
CA SER A 82 7.57 -2.19 -4.99
C SER A 82 8.48 -3.42 -4.84
N ASP A 83 9.29 -3.46 -3.77
CA ASP A 83 10.27 -4.53 -3.51
C ASP A 83 10.03 -5.12 -2.11
N GLU A 84 9.91 -6.45 -2.03
CA GLU A 84 9.65 -7.15 -0.76
C GLU A 84 10.83 -7.02 0.20
N GLU A 85 12.05 -7.13 -0.33
CA GLU A 85 13.26 -7.08 0.48
C GLU A 85 13.46 -5.70 1.12
N HIS A 86 13.20 -4.63 0.36
CA HIS A 86 13.16 -3.27 0.89
C HIS A 86 12.09 -3.16 1.98
N ALA A 87 10.86 -3.61 1.74
CA ALA A 87 9.80 -3.57 2.75
C ALA A 87 10.22 -4.28 4.04
N ARG A 88 10.86 -5.45 3.94
CA ARG A 88 11.38 -6.21 5.09
C ARG A 88 12.48 -5.47 5.83
N ARG A 89 13.43 -4.85 5.12
CA ARG A 89 14.47 -4.03 5.75
C ARG A 89 13.86 -2.85 6.49
N TRP A 90 12.95 -2.13 5.86
CA TRP A 90 12.22 -1.01 6.48
C TRP A 90 11.47 -1.45 7.75
N ALA A 91 10.79 -2.59 7.68
CA ALA A 91 9.99 -3.14 8.76
C ALA A 91 10.82 -3.46 10.03
N LYS A 92 12.12 -3.75 9.91
CA LYS A 92 13.01 -3.99 11.06
C LYS A 92 13.29 -2.74 11.90
N TYR A 93 13.14 -1.55 11.33
CA TYR A 93 13.35 -0.27 12.01
C TYR A 93 12.06 0.32 12.59
N CYS A 94 10.93 -0.38 12.45
CA CYS A 94 9.62 0.12 12.85
C CYS A 94 9.21 -0.38 14.25
N ASP A 95 8.46 0.44 14.99
CA ASP A 95 7.94 0.07 16.30
C ASP A 95 6.93 -1.10 16.22
N PRO A 96 7.07 -2.16 17.04
CA PRO A 96 6.13 -3.27 17.05
C PRO A 96 4.72 -2.85 17.49
N PRO A 97 3.68 -3.62 17.13
CA PRO A 97 3.75 -4.82 16.29
C PRO A 97 3.92 -4.48 14.80
N VAL A 98 4.72 -5.25 14.07
CA VAL A 98 5.02 -5.02 12.64
C VAL A 98 4.45 -6.13 11.76
N TYR A 99 3.80 -5.74 10.67
CA TYR A 99 3.21 -6.64 9.68
C TYR A 99 3.54 -6.20 8.26
N ILE A 100 3.74 -7.16 7.37
CA ILE A 100 3.92 -6.94 5.94
C ILE A 100 2.72 -7.53 5.20
N THR A 101 2.00 -6.68 4.47
CA THR A 101 0.78 -7.03 3.73
C THR A 101 1.03 -6.88 2.24
N GLN A 102 0.66 -7.89 1.46
CA GLN A 102 0.66 -7.79 0.00
C GLN A 102 -0.46 -6.86 -0.48
N VAL A 103 -0.18 -6.07 -1.49
CA VAL A 103 -1.14 -5.22 -2.20
C VAL A 103 -1.10 -5.62 -3.67
N ILE A 104 -2.16 -6.28 -4.13
CA ILE A 104 -2.29 -6.83 -5.47
C ILE A 104 -2.72 -5.70 -6.41
N THR A 105 -1.80 -5.18 -7.23
CA THR A 105 -2.05 -3.97 -8.02
C THR A 105 -3.14 -4.13 -9.07
N SER A 106 -3.31 -5.35 -9.62
CA SER A 106 -4.38 -5.64 -10.58
C SER A 106 -5.80 -5.50 -10.02
N ARG A 107 -5.92 -5.52 -8.69
CA ARG A 107 -7.19 -5.37 -7.96
C ARG A 107 -7.40 -3.96 -7.40
N LEU A 108 -6.47 -3.03 -7.65
CA LEU A 108 -6.71 -1.62 -7.37
C LEU A 108 -7.70 -1.06 -8.41
N PRO A 109 -8.76 -0.37 -7.96
CA PRO A 109 -9.71 0.26 -8.87
C PRO A 109 -9.08 1.47 -9.56
N SER A 110 -9.65 1.89 -10.68
CA SER A 110 -9.12 2.97 -11.51
C SER A 110 -9.20 4.36 -10.87
N ASP A 111 -10.01 4.53 -9.83
CA ASP A 111 -10.15 5.78 -9.08
C ASP A 111 -9.09 5.95 -7.97
N VAL A 112 -8.25 4.94 -7.73
CA VAL A 112 -7.17 5.00 -6.75
C VAL A 112 -5.91 5.55 -7.42
N TYR A 113 -5.47 6.71 -6.95
CA TYR A 113 -4.20 7.30 -7.34
C TYR A 113 -3.04 6.65 -6.58
N TYR A 114 -1.96 6.36 -7.30
CA TYR A 114 -0.70 6.02 -6.69
C TYR A 114 0.47 6.69 -7.42
N PHE A 115 1.51 6.98 -6.66
CA PHE A 115 2.62 7.83 -7.07
C PHE A 115 3.94 7.13 -6.76
N SER A 116 4.86 7.08 -7.72
CA SER A 116 6.25 6.74 -7.41
C SER A 116 6.84 7.84 -6.54
N ALA A 117 7.23 7.51 -5.31
CA ALA A 117 7.75 8.50 -4.37
C ALA A 117 8.97 9.27 -4.92
N PRO A 118 9.98 8.61 -5.56
CA PRO A 118 11.11 9.32 -6.16
C PRO A 118 10.70 10.30 -7.27
N THR A 119 9.76 9.90 -8.13
CA THR A 119 9.29 10.72 -9.25
C THR A 119 8.48 11.91 -8.74
N LEU A 120 7.56 11.65 -7.81
CA LEU A 120 6.72 12.68 -7.20
C LEU A 120 7.55 13.71 -6.43
N CYS A 121 8.46 13.24 -5.55
CA CYS A 121 9.30 14.14 -4.75
C CYS A 121 10.21 14.99 -5.64
N ARG A 122 10.81 14.41 -6.69
CA ARG A 122 11.61 15.17 -7.66
C ARG A 122 10.79 16.27 -8.34
N ARG A 123 9.57 15.97 -8.78
CA ARG A 123 8.68 16.93 -9.44
C ARG A 123 8.23 18.05 -8.51
N LEU A 124 7.98 17.74 -7.23
CA LEU A 124 7.57 18.72 -6.22
C LEU A 124 8.76 19.44 -5.56
N HIS A 125 9.99 19.15 -5.98
CA HIS A 125 11.22 19.65 -5.37
C HIS A 125 11.30 19.37 -3.86
N ILE A 126 11.04 18.11 -3.49
CA ILE A 126 11.15 17.57 -2.13
C ILE A 126 12.33 16.56 -2.11
N ILE A 127 13.17 16.65 -1.09
CA ILE A 127 14.28 15.70 -0.88
C ILE A 127 13.73 14.50 -0.12
N HIS A 128 13.87 13.30 -0.69
CA HIS A 128 13.44 12.04 -0.07
C HIS A 128 14.46 10.93 -0.30
N GLU A 129 15.45 10.85 0.58
CA GLU A 129 16.62 9.97 0.44
C GLU A 129 16.27 8.48 0.47
N TYR A 130 15.23 8.12 1.23
CA TYR A 130 14.83 6.72 1.43
C TYR A 130 13.67 6.28 0.52
N GLY A 131 13.22 7.14 -0.40
CA GLY A 131 12.05 6.86 -1.25
C GLY A 131 12.25 5.81 -2.34
N ARG A 132 13.46 5.22 -2.46
CA ARG A 132 13.73 4.21 -3.50
C ARG A 132 12.77 3.04 -3.33
N ASN A 133 12.08 2.63 -4.41
CA ASN A 133 11.05 1.58 -4.39
C ASN A 133 9.79 1.92 -3.56
N GLU A 134 9.66 3.12 -3.00
CA GLU A 134 8.45 3.53 -2.31
C GLU A 134 7.40 4.09 -3.29
N VAL A 135 6.15 3.73 -3.04
CA VAL A 135 4.97 4.17 -3.77
C VAL A 135 3.96 4.68 -2.75
N PHE A 136 3.41 5.87 -3.00
CA PHE A 136 2.31 6.42 -2.19
C PHE A 136 0.98 6.08 -2.82
N ILE A 137 0.07 5.47 -2.07
CA ILE A 137 -1.33 5.27 -2.48
C ILE A 137 -2.19 6.32 -1.78
N LEU A 138 -3.01 7.05 -2.52
CA LEU A 138 -3.87 8.09 -1.96
C LEU A 138 -5.14 7.52 -1.33
N HIS A 139 -5.44 7.99 -0.12
CA HIS A 139 -6.64 7.77 0.69
C HIS A 139 -6.91 6.34 1.15
N ARG A 140 -6.92 5.35 0.26
CA ARG A 140 -7.34 3.98 0.60
C ARG A 140 -6.76 2.89 -0.30
N ILE A 141 -6.65 1.69 0.28
CA ILE A 141 -6.43 0.42 -0.42
C ILE A 141 -7.66 -0.46 -0.16
N PRO A 142 -8.47 -0.77 -1.19
CA PRO A 142 -9.64 -1.62 -1.05
C PRO A 142 -9.29 -3.02 -0.55
N TRP A 143 -10.21 -3.65 0.19
CA TRP A 143 -9.96 -4.95 0.80
C TRP A 143 -9.65 -6.04 -0.23
N GLN A 144 -10.21 -5.96 -1.44
CA GLN A 144 -9.99 -6.89 -2.53
C GLN A 144 -8.53 -6.90 -3.00
N ALA A 145 -7.85 -5.74 -2.89
CA ALA A 145 -6.45 -5.58 -3.24
C ALA A 145 -5.50 -6.03 -2.11
N LEU A 146 -6.00 -6.28 -0.90
CA LEU A 146 -5.19 -6.78 0.21
C LEU A 146 -5.00 -8.30 0.09
N GLY A 147 -3.74 -8.72 -0.04
CA GLY A 147 -3.34 -10.12 -0.10
C GLY A 147 -2.90 -10.67 1.25
N ARG A 148 -1.92 -11.57 1.23
CA ARG A 148 -1.41 -12.23 2.44
C ARG A 148 -0.75 -11.21 3.38
N MET A 149 -0.97 -11.40 4.67
CA MET A 149 -0.32 -10.64 5.75
C MET A 149 0.59 -11.57 6.55
N ARG A 150 1.79 -11.10 6.86
CA ARG A 150 2.77 -11.84 7.68
C ARG A 150 3.40 -10.92 8.71
N ASP A 151 3.88 -11.48 9.81
CA ASP A 151 4.79 -10.78 10.71
C ASP A 151 6.23 -10.74 10.13
N LEU A 152 7.17 -10.21 10.90
CA LEU A 152 8.58 -10.11 10.51
C LEU A 152 9.25 -11.48 10.35
N ASP A 153 8.84 -12.45 11.16
CA ASP A 153 9.35 -13.83 11.12
C ASP A 153 8.76 -14.63 9.94
N GLY A 154 7.81 -14.04 9.22
CA GLY A 154 7.16 -14.65 8.07
C GLY A 154 5.99 -15.56 8.44
N ASN A 155 5.60 -15.60 9.71
CA ASN A 155 4.41 -16.34 10.12
C ASN A 155 3.18 -15.65 9.54
N PRO A 156 2.23 -16.43 8.99
CA PRO A 156 0.99 -15.86 8.52
C PRO A 156 0.25 -15.25 9.71
N LYS A 157 -0.15 -13.98 9.59
CA LYS A 157 -1.13 -13.42 10.51
C LYS A 157 -2.48 -13.67 9.90
N ASP A 158 -3.33 -14.41 10.61
CA ASP A 158 -4.76 -14.48 10.31
C ASP A 158 -5.37 -13.10 10.54
N SER A 159 -5.16 -12.21 9.56
CA SER A 159 -6.02 -11.06 9.40
C SER A 159 -7.40 -11.66 9.12
N GLY A 160 -8.44 -11.24 9.85
CA GLY A 160 -9.81 -11.70 9.61
C GLY A 160 -10.31 -11.53 8.15
N THR A 161 -9.50 -10.96 7.25
CA THR A 161 -9.65 -11.06 5.79
C THR A 161 -9.57 -12.50 5.27
N ASN A 162 -8.69 -13.35 5.84
CA ASN A 162 -8.76 -14.79 5.57
C ASN A 162 -10.05 -15.35 6.13
N SER A 163 -10.53 -14.91 7.28
CA SER A 163 -11.84 -15.34 7.81
C SER A 163 -13.01 -14.89 6.94
N MET A 164 -12.97 -13.71 6.31
CA MET A 164 -14.05 -13.21 5.46
C MET A 164 -13.98 -13.77 4.03
N ILE A 165 -12.79 -13.95 3.44
CA ILE A 165 -12.61 -14.70 2.18
C ILE A 165 -12.94 -16.18 2.41
N LYS A 166 -12.60 -16.74 3.57
CA LYS A 166 -13.05 -18.06 4.01
C LYS A 166 -14.56 -18.06 4.23
N LEU A 167 -15.17 -17.01 4.79
CA LEU A 167 -16.62 -16.90 4.94
C LEU A 167 -17.33 -16.80 3.58
N ILE A 168 -16.80 -16.03 2.63
CA ILE A 168 -17.34 -15.89 1.27
C ILE A 168 -17.09 -17.16 0.48
N GLY A 169 -15.93 -17.81 0.63
CA GLY A 169 -15.62 -19.11 0.06
C GLY A 169 -16.53 -20.21 0.61
N GLU A 170 -16.74 -20.24 1.93
CA GLU A 170 -17.65 -21.15 2.62
C GLU A 170 -19.11 -20.85 2.28
N ALA A 171 -19.49 -19.58 2.13
CA ALA A 171 -20.82 -19.18 1.67
C ALA A 171 -21.04 -19.57 0.22
N ASN A 172 -20.05 -19.40 -0.66
CA ASN A 172 -20.12 -19.85 -2.06
C ASN A 172 -20.13 -21.38 -2.16
N ASP A 173 -19.38 -22.10 -1.33
CA ASP A 173 -19.42 -23.56 -1.25
C ASP A 173 -20.76 -24.05 -0.69
N THR A 174 -21.33 -23.35 0.29
CA THR A 174 -22.66 -23.63 0.83
C THR A 174 -23.74 -23.34 -0.20
N PHE A 175 -23.60 -22.26 -0.96
CA PHE A 175 -24.49 -21.89 -2.05
C PHE A 175 -24.40 -22.90 -3.20
N ALA A 176 -23.18 -23.34 -3.57
CA ALA A 176 -22.95 -24.38 -4.56
C ALA A 176 -23.52 -25.74 -4.10
N LYS A 177 -23.36 -26.09 -2.81
CA LYS A 177 -24.01 -27.29 -2.22
C LYS A 177 -25.53 -27.17 -2.23
N TYR A 178 -26.08 -25.99 -1.96
CA TYR A 178 -27.53 -25.77 -1.99
C TYR A 178 -28.07 -25.95 -3.41
N ILE A 179 -27.39 -25.40 -4.43
CA ILE A 179 -27.72 -25.61 -5.84
C ILE A 179 -27.64 -27.10 -6.21
N ALA A 180 -26.63 -27.82 -5.73
CA ALA A 180 -26.45 -29.25 -6.04
C ALA A 180 -27.48 -30.18 -5.35
N ILE A 181 -28.07 -29.76 -4.23
CA ILE A 181 -29.08 -30.53 -3.50
C ILE A 181 -30.50 -30.19 -3.99
N THR A 182 -30.71 -28.97 -4.51
CA THR A 182 -32.00 -28.61 -5.11
C THR A 182 -32.12 -29.22 -6.50
N GLU A 183 -32.81 -30.36 -6.62
CA GLU A 183 -33.26 -30.95 -7.91
C GLU A 183 -34.28 -30.06 -8.65
N ASP A 184 -34.61 -28.90 -8.10
CA ASP A 184 -35.59 -27.99 -8.65
C ASP A 184 -34.99 -27.13 -9.77
N SER A 185 -35.18 -27.60 -11.00
CA SER A 185 -34.80 -26.92 -12.25
C SER A 185 -35.25 -25.45 -12.35
N SER A 186 -36.27 -25.04 -11.59
CA SER A 186 -36.72 -23.64 -11.55
C SER A 186 -35.74 -22.71 -10.82
N ILE A 187 -35.03 -23.21 -9.80
CA ILE A 187 -34.02 -22.45 -9.04
C ILE A 187 -32.75 -22.30 -9.88
N ALA A 188 -32.32 -23.36 -10.56
CA ALA A 188 -31.20 -23.31 -11.51
C ALA A 188 -31.45 -22.31 -12.64
N TYR A 189 -32.68 -22.25 -13.15
CA TYR A 189 -33.10 -21.27 -14.16
C TYR A 189 -33.11 -19.83 -13.63
N ALA A 190 -33.61 -19.61 -12.41
CA ALA A 190 -33.60 -18.30 -11.76
C ALA A 190 -32.17 -17.77 -11.53
N ILE A 191 -31.25 -18.64 -11.09
CA ILE A 191 -29.83 -18.31 -10.89
C ILE A 191 -29.15 -17.98 -12.22
N ARG A 192 -29.45 -18.73 -13.28
CA ARG A 192 -28.93 -18.47 -14.64
C ARG A 192 -29.38 -17.10 -15.17
N ASN A 193 -30.60 -16.66 -14.83
CA ASN A 193 -31.10 -15.33 -15.19
C ASN A 193 -30.46 -14.22 -14.34
N LEU A 194 -30.26 -14.44 -13.03
CA LEU A 194 -29.54 -13.51 -12.14
C LEU A 194 -28.06 -13.33 -12.52
N ALA A 195 -27.42 -14.37 -13.04
CA ALA A 195 -26.07 -14.29 -13.56
C ALA A 195 -25.96 -13.38 -14.79
N GLY A 196 -27.04 -13.16 -15.55
CA GLY A 196 -27.07 -12.28 -16.73
C GLY A 196 -26.66 -10.81 -16.45
N ASP A 197 -26.70 -10.38 -15.19
CA ASP A 197 -26.32 -9.03 -14.74
C ASP A 197 -24.87 -8.93 -14.21
N MET A 198 -24.12 -10.04 -14.15
CA MET A 198 -22.74 -10.06 -13.65
C MET A 198 -21.71 -9.74 -14.74
N GLU A 199 -20.51 -9.28 -14.36
CA GLU A 199 -19.36 -9.11 -15.28
C GLU A 199 -19.05 -10.43 -16.03
N GLU A 200 -18.69 -10.33 -17.32
CA GLU A 200 -18.58 -11.45 -18.27
C GLU A 200 -17.70 -12.62 -17.77
N HIS A 201 -16.63 -12.33 -17.02
CA HIS A 201 -15.78 -13.36 -16.43
C HIS A 201 -16.48 -14.16 -15.32
N HIS A 202 -17.29 -13.51 -14.48
CA HIS A 202 -18.08 -14.18 -13.46
C HIS A 202 -19.26 -14.92 -14.09
N GLN A 203 -19.84 -14.39 -15.17
CA GLN A 203 -20.84 -15.10 -15.97
C GLN A 203 -20.32 -16.42 -16.52
N ALA A 204 -19.11 -16.43 -17.08
CA ALA A 204 -18.51 -17.62 -17.66
C ALA A 204 -18.27 -18.72 -16.60
N GLN A 205 -17.79 -18.35 -15.40
CA GLN A 205 -17.61 -19.31 -14.29
C GLN A 205 -18.94 -19.89 -13.79
N VAL A 206 -19.96 -19.04 -13.61
CA VAL A 206 -21.28 -19.48 -13.16
C VAL A 206 -21.98 -20.35 -14.21
N ARG A 207 -21.85 -20.04 -15.51
CA ARG A 207 -22.38 -20.87 -16.60
C ARG A 207 -21.71 -22.25 -16.66
N ALA A 208 -20.39 -22.30 -16.59
CA ALA A 208 -19.64 -23.56 -16.61
C ALA A 208 -20.02 -24.47 -15.42
N MET A 209 -20.22 -23.89 -14.23
CA MET A 209 -20.72 -24.65 -13.08
C MET A 209 -22.16 -25.14 -13.28
N ALA A 210 -23.04 -24.33 -13.86
CA ALA A 210 -24.43 -24.71 -14.11
C ALA A 210 -24.58 -25.80 -15.20
N GLU A 211 -23.70 -25.84 -16.20
CA GLU A 211 -23.73 -26.87 -17.25
C GLU A 211 -23.34 -28.25 -16.73
N VAL A 212 -22.34 -28.34 -15.84
CA VAL A 212 -21.95 -29.62 -15.20
C VAL A 212 -23.08 -30.23 -14.38
N ILE A 213 -23.88 -29.40 -13.71
CA ILE A 213 -25.00 -29.86 -12.87
C ILE A 213 -26.15 -30.41 -13.72
N ILE A 214 -26.37 -29.84 -14.92
CA ILE A 214 -27.45 -30.28 -15.82
C ILE A 214 -27.10 -31.58 -16.54
N ASP A 215 -25.83 -31.77 -16.90
CA ASP A 215 -25.36 -33.01 -17.55
C ASP A 215 -25.53 -34.22 -16.61
N ASP A 216 -25.22 -34.06 -15.31
CA ASP A 216 -25.42 -35.11 -14.30
C ASP A 216 -26.90 -35.40 -13.99
N THR A 217 -27.82 -34.49 -14.30
CA THR A 217 -29.28 -34.71 -14.11
C THR A 217 -29.98 -35.31 -15.32
N GLN A 218 -29.36 -35.35 -16.51
CA GLN A 218 -29.94 -35.97 -17.72
C GLN A 218 -29.48 -37.41 -17.98
N GLU A 219 -28.41 -37.89 -17.36
CA GLU A 219 -28.10 -39.33 -17.35
C GLU A 219 -28.96 -40.06 -16.31
N GLY A 220 -30.21 -40.36 -16.68
CA GLY A 220 -31.09 -41.28 -15.97
C GLY A 220 -30.52 -42.70 -15.96
N ARG A 221 -29.51 -42.96 -15.12
CA ARG A 221 -28.94 -44.27 -14.89
C ARG A 221 -29.52 -44.83 -13.60
N GLU A 222 -30.40 -45.81 -13.72
CA GLU A 222 -30.89 -46.58 -12.58
C GLU A 222 -29.69 -47.25 -11.86
N PRO A 223 -29.67 -47.26 -10.51
CA PRO A 223 -28.54 -47.81 -9.77
C PRO A 223 -28.63 -49.34 -9.75
N ASP A 224 -27.83 -49.98 -10.59
CA ASP A 224 -27.49 -51.39 -10.39
C ASP A 224 -26.58 -51.52 -9.16
N ASN A 225 -27.10 -52.24 -8.16
CA ASN A 225 -26.41 -52.59 -6.92
C ASN A 225 -25.25 -53.55 -7.19
N GLU A 226 -24.04 -53.03 -7.44
CA GLU A 226 -22.82 -53.77 -7.14
C GLU A 226 -21.82 -52.87 -6.41
N ALA A 227 -21.48 -53.30 -5.20
CA ALA A 227 -20.55 -52.65 -4.30
C ALA A 227 -19.13 -52.83 -4.84
N ASP A 228 -18.59 -51.79 -5.50
CA ASP A 228 -17.16 -51.66 -5.70
C ASP A 228 -16.66 -50.33 -5.12
N SER A 229 -15.85 -50.44 -4.07
CA SER A 229 -15.37 -49.32 -3.27
C SER A 229 -14.18 -48.66 -3.95
N SER A 230 -14.47 -47.76 -4.89
CA SER A 230 -13.54 -46.73 -5.32
C SER A 230 -14.31 -45.47 -5.66
N THR A 231 -14.65 -44.68 -4.63
CA THR A 231 -15.35 -43.40 -4.80
C THR A 231 -14.37 -42.40 -5.40
N GLN A 232 -14.32 -42.35 -6.73
CA GLN A 232 -13.59 -41.34 -7.47
C GLN A 232 -14.31 -40.00 -7.24
N ASN A 233 -13.59 -39.02 -6.71
CA ASN A 233 -14.13 -37.70 -6.40
C ASN A 233 -14.80 -37.08 -7.66
N PRO A 234 -16.10 -36.74 -7.63
CA PRO A 234 -16.82 -36.20 -8.79
C PRO A 234 -16.25 -34.86 -9.28
N PHE A 235 -15.50 -34.16 -8.42
CA PHE A 235 -14.85 -32.90 -8.76
C PHE A 235 -13.51 -33.07 -9.51
N SER A 236 -13.02 -34.30 -9.71
CA SER A 236 -11.78 -34.58 -10.44
C SER A 236 -11.77 -33.96 -11.85
N LYS A 237 -12.90 -33.99 -12.56
CA LYS A 237 -13.04 -33.37 -13.89
C LYS A 237 -12.98 -31.84 -13.83
N VAL A 238 -13.62 -31.22 -12.83
CA VAL A 238 -13.60 -29.75 -12.64
C VAL A 238 -12.18 -29.25 -12.35
N TYR A 239 -11.42 -29.98 -11.53
CA TYR A 239 -10.02 -29.66 -11.25
C TYR A 239 -9.08 -29.82 -12.46
N GLN A 240 -9.42 -30.65 -13.45
CA GLN A 240 -8.63 -30.80 -14.68
C GLN A 240 -8.87 -29.65 -15.66
N LEU A 241 -10.09 -29.12 -15.72
CA LEU A 241 -10.46 -27.99 -16.60
C LEU A 241 -9.94 -26.64 -16.10
N LEU A 242 -9.69 -26.51 -14.79
CA LEU A 242 -9.17 -25.28 -14.17
C LEU A 242 -7.63 -25.21 -14.11
N ARG A 243 -6.91 -26.23 -14.60
CA ARG A 243 -5.43 -26.18 -14.63
C ARG A 243 -4.96 -25.30 -15.79
N PRO A 244 -4.13 -24.28 -15.53
CA PRO A 244 -3.47 -23.56 -16.62
C PRO A 244 -2.59 -24.54 -17.42
N PRO A 245 -2.48 -24.38 -18.75
CA PRO A 245 -1.68 -25.26 -19.57
C PRO A 245 -0.22 -25.25 -19.11
N PRO A 246 0.49 -26.40 -19.17
CA PRO A 246 1.91 -26.45 -18.83
C PRO A 246 2.67 -25.50 -19.75
N ARG A 247 3.45 -24.60 -19.15
CA ARG A 247 4.29 -23.67 -19.93
C ARG A 247 5.27 -24.50 -20.77
N PRO A 248 5.46 -24.16 -22.05
CA PRO A 248 6.51 -24.78 -22.86
C PRO A 248 7.86 -24.58 -22.16
N ARG A 249 8.64 -25.66 -22.08
CA ARG A 249 10.01 -25.61 -21.55
C ARG A 249 10.85 -24.74 -22.48
N GLU A 250 11.10 -23.50 -22.08
CA GLU A 250 12.13 -22.68 -22.70
C GLU A 250 13.49 -23.33 -22.45
N SER A 251 14.13 -23.76 -23.53
CA SER A 251 15.50 -24.25 -23.54
C SER A 251 16.44 -23.12 -23.10
N ILE A 252 17.06 -23.28 -21.94
CA ILE A 252 18.10 -22.39 -21.41
C ILE A 252 19.33 -22.52 -22.33
N PRO A 253 19.78 -21.45 -23.01
CA PRO A 253 21.07 -21.50 -23.70
C PRO A 253 22.19 -21.49 -22.66
N LEU A 254 23.06 -22.51 -22.73
CA LEU A 254 24.31 -22.60 -22.01
C LEU A 254 25.18 -21.37 -22.32
N ARG A 255 25.36 -20.49 -21.33
CA ARG A 255 26.37 -19.44 -21.38
C ARG A 255 27.75 -20.04 -21.08
N ILE A 256 28.63 -19.91 -22.05
CA ILE A 256 30.07 -20.16 -21.95
C ILE A 256 30.68 -19.07 -21.06
N PRO A 257 31.56 -19.39 -20.10
CA PRO A 257 32.26 -18.38 -19.31
C PRO A 257 33.31 -17.67 -20.18
N VAL A 258 33.22 -16.34 -20.24
CA VAL A 258 34.25 -15.48 -20.83
C VAL A 258 35.28 -15.20 -19.75
N SER A 259 36.53 -15.57 -20.03
CA SER A 259 37.70 -15.32 -19.20
C SER A 259 37.94 -13.81 -19.06
N LEU A 260 37.97 -13.31 -17.82
CA LEU A 260 38.59 -12.03 -17.49
C LEU A 260 40.10 -12.19 -17.64
N SER A 261 40.69 -11.41 -18.54
CA SER A 261 42.13 -11.12 -18.53
C SER A 261 42.31 -9.80 -17.81
N ASP A 262 43.29 -9.82 -16.92
CA ASP A 262 43.91 -8.67 -16.29
C ASP A 262 44.65 -7.80 -17.32
N ASP A 263 45.10 -6.63 -16.86
CA ASP A 263 45.94 -5.63 -17.53
C ASP A 263 45.17 -4.49 -18.24
N ASP A 264 45.10 -3.33 -17.58
CA ASP A 264 45.83 -2.14 -18.03
C ASP A 264 45.75 -1.01 -16.97
N ASP A 265 46.90 -0.77 -16.35
CA ASP A 265 47.28 0.40 -15.56
C ASP A 265 47.39 1.64 -16.46
N GLU A 266 46.67 2.72 -16.17
CA GLU A 266 47.04 4.09 -16.60
C GLU A 266 46.57 5.10 -15.53
N PRO A 267 47.46 5.91 -14.93
CA PRO A 267 47.11 6.94 -13.97
C PRO A 267 46.85 8.27 -14.69
N LEU A 268 45.63 8.82 -14.53
CA LEU A 268 45.34 10.19 -14.97
C LEU A 268 45.46 11.17 -13.79
N ASP A 269 46.55 11.92 -13.85
CA ASP A 269 46.77 13.21 -13.18
C ASP A 269 45.58 14.15 -13.41
N ASN A 270 45.00 14.65 -12.32
CA ASN A 270 44.12 15.82 -12.34
C ASN A 270 44.22 16.57 -11.00
N GLN A 271 45.37 17.22 -10.78
CA GLN A 271 45.53 18.31 -9.83
C GLN A 271 45.94 19.58 -10.58
N SER A 272 44.97 20.35 -11.08
CA SER A 272 45.14 21.78 -11.36
C SER A 272 43.80 22.39 -11.80
N SER A 273 43.08 23.01 -10.85
CA SER A 273 42.13 24.13 -11.07
C SER A 273 41.23 24.29 -9.84
N LEU A 274 41.79 24.84 -8.76
CA LEU A 274 41.02 25.29 -7.61
C LEU A 274 41.75 26.41 -6.85
N GLU A 275 42.25 27.41 -7.57
CA GLU A 275 42.72 28.68 -7.01
C GLU A 275 42.39 29.82 -7.99
N ALA A 276 41.11 30.24 -8.02
CA ALA A 276 40.67 31.49 -8.64
C ALA A 276 39.24 31.85 -8.20
N ALA A 277 39.00 32.04 -6.91
CA ALA A 277 37.72 32.61 -6.42
C ALA A 277 37.82 33.21 -5.00
N GLN A 278 38.96 33.80 -4.63
CA GLN A 278 39.10 34.56 -3.38
C GLN A 278 39.81 35.88 -3.66
N ASP A 279 39.11 36.79 -4.33
CA ASP A 279 39.40 38.23 -4.29
C ASP A 279 38.28 38.97 -5.02
N GLU A 280 37.17 39.25 -4.34
CA GLU A 280 36.27 40.39 -4.63
C GLU A 280 35.12 40.49 -3.60
N ILE A 281 35.44 40.64 -2.31
CA ILE A 281 34.49 41.25 -1.35
C ILE A 281 35.26 42.20 -0.44
N ALA A 282 35.69 43.32 -1.03
CA ALA A 282 36.12 44.49 -0.30
C ALA A 282 35.78 45.74 -1.13
N LYS A 283 34.58 46.29 -0.92
CA LYS A 283 34.19 47.70 -1.13
C LYS A 283 32.67 47.86 -1.00
N ASN A 284 32.18 48.13 0.21
CA ASN A 284 31.12 49.12 0.38
C ASN A 284 31.07 49.64 1.82
N PRO A 285 31.43 50.91 2.09
CA PRO A 285 31.28 51.52 3.40
C PRO A 285 30.00 52.38 3.46
N GLY A 286 29.27 52.28 4.57
CA GLY A 286 28.45 53.39 5.07
C GLY A 286 26.93 53.17 5.05
N SER A 287 26.35 52.90 6.23
CA SER A 287 25.44 53.85 6.88
C SER A 287 25.10 53.37 8.30
N GLN A 288 24.99 54.37 9.18
CA GLN A 288 25.06 54.35 10.64
C GLN A 288 23.80 53.83 11.37
N PRO A 289 23.90 53.57 12.69
CA PRO A 289 22.84 52.97 13.50
C PRO A 289 21.88 54.03 14.06
N MET A 290 20.59 53.69 14.17
CA MET A 290 19.59 54.55 14.78
C MET A 290 19.05 53.93 16.07
N GLU A 291 19.48 54.57 17.17
CA GLU A 291 18.82 54.87 18.44
C GLU A 291 17.92 53.86 19.16
N GLN A 292 18.35 53.62 20.39
CA GLN A 292 17.60 53.07 21.51
C GLN A 292 16.55 54.07 21.99
N HIS A 293 15.34 53.59 22.28
CA HIS A 293 14.38 54.32 23.12
C HIS A 293 14.02 53.47 24.34
N GLU A 294 14.53 53.88 25.50
CA GLU A 294 13.98 53.58 26.81
C GLU A 294 12.66 54.33 26.99
N GLY A 295 11.68 53.68 27.63
CA GLY A 295 10.38 54.26 27.94
C GLY A 295 9.75 53.58 29.14
N VAL A 296 10.07 54.10 30.33
CA VAL A 296 9.53 53.76 31.65
C VAL A 296 8.06 54.18 31.77
N GLY A 297 7.23 53.34 32.42
CA GLY A 297 5.88 53.71 32.85
C GLY A 297 5.21 52.68 33.77
N LYS A 298 5.36 52.87 35.09
CA LYS A 298 4.62 52.19 36.17
C LYS A 298 3.22 52.80 36.38
N GLN A 299 2.23 51.98 36.75
CA GLN A 299 1.27 52.13 37.89
C GLN A 299 0.02 51.25 37.66
N THR A 300 -0.13 50.13 38.38
CA THR A 300 -0.96 49.90 39.59
C THR A 300 -2.47 50.10 39.44
N ALA A 301 -3.24 49.01 39.57
CA ALA A 301 -4.44 48.94 40.41
C ALA A 301 -4.79 47.49 40.72
N ALA A 302 -5.09 47.24 41.99
CA ALA A 302 -5.44 45.96 42.57
C ALA A 302 -6.93 45.63 42.42
N VAL A 303 -7.28 44.36 42.24
CA VAL A 303 -8.55 43.78 42.72
C VAL A 303 -8.27 42.38 43.24
N ALA A 304 -8.57 42.17 44.52
CA ALA A 304 -8.59 40.89 45.20
C ALA A 304 -9.87 40.11 44.84
N SER A 305 -9.75 38.79 44.65
CA SER A 305 -10.78 37.82 45.00
C SER A 305 -10.14 36.43 45.18
N SER A 306 -10.54 35.82 46.29
CA SER A 306 -10.05 34.58 46.90
C SER A 306 -10.51 33.31 46.15
N PRO A 307 -10.01 32.12 46.55
CA PRO A 307 -9.75 30.99 45.67
C PRO A 307 -10.91 30.01 45.58
N ALA A 308 -11.01 29.31 44.44
CA ALA A 308 -11.70 28.04 44.34
C ALA A 308 -10.63 26.94 44.24
N GLU A 309 -10.73 25.97 45.16
CA GLU A 309 -9.92 24.77 45.24
C GLU A 309 -10.07 23.93 43.97
N GLU A 310 -8.95 23.59 43.33
CA GLU A 310 -8.87 22.50 42.35
C GLU A 310 -8.24 21.25 42.99
N PRO A 311 -8.77 20.05 42.72
CA PRO A 311 -8.27 18.81 43.29
C PRO A 311 -6.95 18.37 42.67
N GLY A 312 -6.04 17.92 43.55
CA GLY A 312 -4.68 17.51 43.23
C GLY A 312 -4.57 16.43 42.16
N ILE A 313 -3.73 16.71 41.17
CA ILE A 313 -3.22 15.75 40.19
C ILE A 313 -2.04 15.03 40.85
N PRO A 314 -2.00 13.69 40.88
CA PRO A 314 -0.88 12.95 41.46
C PRO A 314 0.39 13.13 40.61
N ASP A 315 1.46 13.47 41.32
CA ASP A 315 2.85 13.54 40.87
C ASP A 315 3.30 12.17 40.32
N VAL A 316 3.39 12.08 38.99
CA VAL A 316 3.93 10.90 38.31
C VAL A 316 5.40 11.16 38.05
N GLY A 317 6.22 10.39 38.77
CA GLY A 317 7.68 10.50 38.81
C GLY A 317 8.34 10.73 37.46
N ARG A 318 9.20 11.75 37.46
CA ARG A 318 10.14 12.11 36.41
C ARG A 318 11.14 10.97 36.19
N LEU A 319 10.87 10.10 35.21
CA LEU A 319 11.82 9.10 34.71
C LEU A 319 12.85 9.81 33.82
N THR A 320 14.04 10.02 34.37
CA THR A 320 15.25 10.36 33.59
C THR A 320 15.65 9.14 32.75
N LEU A 321 15.61 9.29 31.43
CA LEU A 321 16.22 8.33 30.50
C LEU A 321 17.74 8.56 30.43
N PRO A 322 18.55 7.50 30.37
CA PRO A 322 19.99 7.63 30.18
C PRO A 322 20.31 8.06 28.74
N GLU A 323 21.15 9.08 28.63
CA GLU A 323 21.82 9.47 27.39
C GLU A 323 22.74 8.35 26.90
N GLY A 324 22.71 8.09 25.59
CA GLY A 324 23.82 7.44 24.89
C GLY A 324 23.53 6.04 24.35
N SER A 325 23.26 5.95 23.05
CA SER A 325 23.96 5.06 22.12
C SER A 325 23.46 5.30 20.70
N PHE A 326 24.16 6.17 19.98
CA PHE A 326 24.22 6.14 18.53
C PHE A 326 25.34 5.18 18.14
N VAL A 327 24.98 4.07 17.49
CA VAL A 327 25.76 3.38 16.44
C VAL A 327 24.76 2.85 15.42
#